data_AF-A0A7S3QM00-F1
#
_entry.id   AF-A0A7S3QM00-F1
#
_cell.length_a   1.000
_cell.length_b   1.000
_cell.length_c   1.000
_cell.angle_alpha   90.00
_cell.angle_beta   90.00
_cell.angle_gamma   90.00
#
_symmetry.space_group_name_H-M   'P 1'
#
loop_
_entity.id
_entity.type
_entity.pdbx_description
1 polymer ?
#
loop_
_entity_poly.entity_id
_entity_poly.type
_entity_poly.pdbx_seq_one_letter_code
_entity_poly.pdbx_strand_id
1 'polypeptide(L)'
;MLAYRRGSLIGCSLQTVHWLPVQGLLCAKQQGHARSSTRLPSAVPHVTSSGLAATAWSHRVRPTSPEEVPIPLCQRLPAYEAPANAVLAWHRAMGARVAEIGDSFEQQDLGPSESELKRELDWVLDDTVVAIKYRPEDSWMPCSWRFLEAEVSAAVHRRHDVSPWLLQLRASVEQLYEWWTLRLQDRVPFQYLIASAHWRQHVLSVGPGVLIPRPETEIFADLVSEALKQRPSLASMPWVDMGTGSGAIAIAAAEALREHSKDAHVFAVDLSPVAVAYAAANARTTGLSDHVTVLNGSWFEPVATAVEASQQLATSATGAVEVQQPEQGDEPGSAAPGAAEVQQSVQGDEPESAATDAQGTDATGSTVSTVDQVPIDYHRLNRCQPAGQTRLAACLGGVLSNPPYIPTSTMKAGLQAEVGLHEPWDALDGGTGTGLDSLKAICMGAADMLIPGGFIALETAGKEQAFLVASLLETLEAPDGKVAAFTNIKVIYDCFGVPRFVSASRSAVG
;
A
#
# COMPACT_ATOMS: atom_id res chain seq x y z
N MET A 1 25.23 -6.50 -2.38
CA MET A 1 24.50 -5.95 -1.22
C MET A 1 23.13 -5.41 -1.60
N LEU A 2 22.96 -4.61 -2.66
CA LEU A 2 21.61 -4.27 -3.16
C LEU A 2 20.98 -5.38 -4.01
N ALA A 3 21.71 -6.14 -4.82
CA ALA A 3 21.12 -7.19 -5.67
C ALA A 3 20.36 -8.31 -4.90
N TYR A 4 20.80 -8.65 -3.68
CA TYR A 4 20.15 -9.72 -2.88
C TYR A 4 18.90 -9.25 -2.11
N ARG A 5 18.68 -7.93 -1.99
CA ARG A 5 17.47 -7.30 -1.41
C ARG A 5 16.58 -6.62 -2.45
N ARG A 6 17.16 -6.19 -3.58
CA ARG A 6 16.48 -5.75 -4.81
C ARG A 6 15.98 -6.98 -5.55
N GLY A 7 14.96 -7.66 -5.03
CA GLY A 7 14.19 -8.67 -5.77
C GLY A 7 15.00 -9.43 -6.84
N SER A 8 16.16 -10.00 -6.48
CA SER A 8 16.84 -10.93 -7.37
C SER A 8 15.88 -12.10 -7.46
N LEU A 9 15.08 -12.09 -8.54
CA LEU A 9 14.38 -13.21 -9.14
C LEU A 9 14.67 -14.48 -8.35
N ILE A 10 13.80 -14.89 -7.40
CA ILE A 10 13.69 -16.24 -6.80
C ILE A 10 12.73 -16.17 -5.58
N GLY A 11 11.51 -16.66 -5.79
CA GLY A 11 10.57 -17.20 -4.79
C GLY A 11 10.15 -16.24 -3.67
N CYS A 12 9.15 -15.36 -3.83
CA CYS A 12 7.74 -15.77 -3.87
C CYS A 12 7.45 -16.83 -4.93
N SER A 13 7.14 -18.03 -4.46
CA SER A 13 6.17 -18.92 -5.12
C SER A 13 4.80 -18.22 -5.19
N LEU A 14 4.72 -17.05 -5.83
CA LEU A 14 3.53 -16.70 -6.57
C LEU A 14 3.81 -17.19 -7.99
N GLN A 15 3.86 -18.51 -8.13
CA GLN A 15 3.31 -19.09 -9.34
C GLN A 15 1.96 -18.40 -9.50
N THR A 16 1.83 -17.63 -10.57
CA THR A 16 0.56 -17.26 -11.20
C THR A 16 -0.53 -18.16 -10.64
N VAL A 17 -1.44 -17.65 -9.79
CA VAL A 17 -2.50 -18.50 -9.28
C VAL A 17 -3.20 -19.07 -10.50
N HIS A 18 -2.93 -20.35 -10.76
CA HIS A 18 -3.53 -21.09 -11.83
C HIS A 18 -4.91 -21.40 -11.27
N TRP A 19 -5.86 -20.49 -11.52
CA TRP A 19 -7.27 -20.71 -11.26
C TRP A 19 -7.75 -21.83 -12.19
N LEU A 20 -7.48 -23.08 -11.81
CA LEU A 20 -8.12 -24.26 -12.37
C LEU A 20 -9.39 -24.54 -11.56
N PRO A 21 -10.52 -24.86 -12.21
CA PRO A 21 -11.74 -25.23 -11.50
C PRO A 21 -11.51 -26.54 -10.73
N VAL A 22 -11.78 -26.53 -9.42
CA VAL A 22 -11.74 -27.71 -8.56
C VAL A 22 -12.85 -28.66 -8.99
N GLN A 23 -12.51 -29.73 -9.72
CA GLN A 23 -13.35 -30.93 -9.80
C GLN A 23 -12.89 -31.91 -8.73
N GLY A 24 -13.84 -32.31 -7.89
CA GLY A 24 -13.60 -33.13 -6.71
C GLY A 24 -13.11 -34.54 -7.02
N LEU A 25 -12.26 -35.05 -6.13
CA LEU A 25 -12.09 -36.47 -5.92
C LEU A 25 -11.98 -36.78 -4.42
N LEU A 26 -12.99 -37.48 -3.92
CA LEU A 26 -12.95 -38.26 -2.69
C LEU A 26 -11.90 -39.37 -2.83
N CYS A 27 -11.02 -39.53 -1.85
CA CYS A 27 -10.48 -40.84 -1.52
C CYS A 27 -10.04 -40.93 -0.06
N ALA A 28 -10.67 -41.85 0.66
CA ALA A 28 -10.36 -42.21 2.03
C ALA A 28 -9.06 -43.03 2.10
N LYS A 29 -8.30 -42.90 3.20
CA LYS A 29 -7.56 -44.02 3.79
C LYS A 29 -7.18 -43.79 5.26
N GLN A 30 -7.40 -44.86 6.03
CA GLN A 30 -7.22 -44.99 7.47
C GLN A 30 -5.75 -45.24 7.88
N GLN A 31 -5.38 -44.64 9.03
CA GLN A 31 -4.62 -45.12 10.20
C GLN A 31 -3.39 -46.06 10.08
N GLY A 32 -2.34 -45.70 10.83
CA GLY A 32 -1.34 -46.62 11.41
C GLY A 32 -0.28 -45.89 12.27
N HIS A 33 -0.23 -46.16 13.57
CA HIS A 33 0.63 -45.56 14.61
C HIS A 33 2.10 -46.02 14.60
N ALA A 34 3.03 -45.19 15.13
CA ALA A 34 3.90 -45.53 16.29
C ALA A 34 4.74 -44.32 16.77
N ARG A 35 4.73 -44.07 18.09
CA ARG A 35 5.47 -43.02 18.81
C ARG A 35 6.89 -43.48 19.17
N SER A 36 7.83 -42.53 19.23
CA SER A 36 9.07 -42.63 20.01
C SER A 36 9.38 -41.26 20.61
N SER A 37 9.45 -41.17 21.95
CA SER A 37 9.62 -39.93 22.70
C SER A 37 11.07 -39.72 23.11
N THR A 38 11.62 -38.55 22.84
CA THR A 38 12.80 -38.01 23.52
C THR A 38 12.50 -36.58 23.94
N ARG A 39 12.52 -36.35 25.27
CA ARG A 39 12.20 -35.06 25.91
C ARG A 39 13.32 -34.05 25.68
N LEU A 40 12.96 -32.88 25.16
CA LEU A 40 13.78 -31.66 25.21
C LEU A 40 13.57 -30.95 26.56
N PRO A 41 14.60 -30.26 27.11
CA PRO A 41 14.52 -29.63 28.43
C PRO A 41 13.58 -28.41 28.44
N SER A 42 12.73 -28.38 29.46
CA SER A 42 11.71 -27.35 29.71
C SER A 42 12.32 -26.10 30.36
N ALA A 43 12.53 -25.05 29.58
CA ALA A 43 12.62 -23.67 30.09
C ALA A 43 12.41 -22.69 28.92
N VAL A 44 11.26 -22.78 28.24
CA VAL A 44 10.73 -21.69 27.42
C VAL A 44 9.66 -21.04 28.29
N PRO A 45 9.67 -19.71 28.51
CA PRO A 45 8.56 -19.07 29.19
C PRO A 45 7.28 -19.33 28.39
N HIS A 46 6.36 -20.09 28.97
CA HIS A 46 5.00 -20.20 28.46
C HIS A 46 4.36 -18.82 28.56
N VAL A 47 4.47 -18.02 27.50
CA VAL A 47 3.55 -16.90 27.27
C VAL A 47 2.20 -17.58 27.04
N THR A 48 1.31 -17.44 28.01
CA THR A 48 -0.05 -17.96 27.93
C THR A 48 -0.77 -17.17 26.84
N SER A 49 -1.06 -17.83 25.73
CA SER A 49 -1.83 -17.31 24.61
C SER A 49 -3.30 -17.19 25.01
N SER A 50 -3.66 -16.14 25.75
CA SER A 50 -5.05 -15.73 25.87
C SER A 50 -5.41 -14.84 24.68
N GLY A 51 -5.94 -15.45 23.61
CA GLY A 51 -7.02 -14.86 22.81
C GLY A 51 -6.74 -13.69 21.87
N LEU A 52 -5.58 -13.58 21.23
CA LEU A 52 -5.40 -12.68 20.09
C LEU A 52 -5.63 -13.48 18.80
N ALA A 53 -6.87 -13.52 18.32
CA ALA A 53 -7.18 -14.01 16.97
C ALA A 53 -6.46 -13.14 15.92
N ALA A 54 -6.22 -13.65 14.71
CA ALA A 54 -5.62 -12.89 13.59
C ALA A 54 -6.26 -11.51 13.35
N THR A 55 -7.55 -11.35 13.67
CA THR A 55 -8.26 -10.06 13.69
C THR A 55 -7.62 -9.04 14.64
N ALA A 56 -7.07 -9.45 15.77
CA ALA A 56 -6.46 -8.56 16.75
C ALA A 56 -5.10 -7.98 16.31
N TRP A 57 -4.36 -8.65 15.41
CA TRP A 57 -3.14 -8.06 14.82
C TRP A 57 -3.45 -7.06 13.71
N SER A 58 -4.43 -7.34 12.85
CA SER A 58 -4.86 -6.39 11.80
C SER A 58 -5.54 -5.12 12.37
N HIS A 59 -5.85 -5.13 13.67
CA HIS A 59 -6.26 -3.98 14.48
C HIS A 59 -5.15 -3.34 15.31
N ARG A 60 -3.90 -3.86 15.33
CA ARG A 60 -2.77 -3.12 15.92
C ARG A 60 -2.57 -1.83 15.13
N VAL A 61 -2.34 -0.74 15.87
CA VAL A 61 -2.36 0.68 15.50
C VAL A 61 -2.26 0.93 14.00
N ARG A 62 -3.42 1.13 13.35
CA ARG A 62 -3.46 1.70 12.00
C ARG A 62 -3.16 3.20 12.14
N PRO A 63 -2.12 3.73 11.49
CA PRO A 63 -1.77 5.12 11.61
C PRO A 63 -2.91 6.00 11.12
N THR A 64 -3.24 7.03 11.90
CA THR A 64 -4.19 8.08 11.51
C THR A 64 -3.48 9.31 10.96
N SER A 65 -2.16 9.38 11.16
CA SER A 65 -1.30 10.45 10.68
C SER A 65 0.06 9.91 10.21
N PRO A 66 0.76 10.63 9.32
CA PRO A 66 2.09 10.24 8.86
C PRO A 66 3.15 10.13 9.97
N GLU A 67 2.95 10.76 11.13
CA GLU A 67 3.83 10.70 12.30
C GLU A 67 3.70 9.38 13.07
N GLU A 68 2.55 8.72 12.98
CA GLU A 68 2.27 7.44 13.64
C GLU A 68 2.77 6.24 12.82
N VAL A 69 3.18 6.45 11.57
CA VAL A 69 3.67 5.39 10.69
C VAL A 69 4.94 4.77 11.28
N PRO A 70 4.98 3.44 11.48
CA PRO A 70 6.12 2.78 12.10
C PRO A 70 7.36 2.88 11.21
N ILE A 71 8.49 3.22 11.83
CA ILE A 71 9.80 3.23 11.15
C ILE A 71 10.18 1.78 10.77
N PRO A 72 10.59 1.52 9.51
CA PRO A 72 11.10 0.22 9.08
C PRO A 72 12.18 -0.30 10.01
N LEU A 73 12.13 -1.59 10.36
CA LEU A 73 13.04 -2.18 11.34
C LEU A 73 14.51 -1.87 11.03
N CYS A 74 14.92 -2.01 9.76
CA CYS A 74 16.30 -1.75 9.32
C CYS A 74 16.75 -0.29 9.47
N GLN A 75 15.83 0.66 9.63
CA GLN A 75 16.10 2.10 9.81
C GLN A 75 16.03 2.54 11.27
N ARG A 76 15.60 1.68 12.21
CA ARG A 76 15.55 2.02 13.63
C ARG A 76 16.96 2.16 14.21
N LEU A 77 17.10 3.05 15.19
CA LEU A 77 18.30 3.09 16.02
C LEU A 77 18.34 1.83 16.91
N PRO A 78 19.53 1.28 17.19
CA PRO A 78 19.63 0.20 18.16
C PRO A 78 19.19 0.67 19.53
N ALA A 79 18.33 -0.10 20.19
CA ALA A 79 17.74 0.23 21.48
C ALA A 79 17.84 -0.91 22.50
N TYR A 80 18.33 -2.08 22.08
CA TYR A 80 18.37 -3.28 22.90
C TYR A 80 19.76 -3.91 22.86
N GLU A 81 20.06 -4.66 23.91
CA GLU A 81 21.25 -5.49 23.99
C GLU A 81 20.83 -6.90 24.40
N ALA A 82 21.45 -7.92 23.81
CA ALA A 82 21.22 -9.30 24.20
C ALA A 82 22.49 -10.14 24.06
N PRO A 83 22.68 -11.16 24.92
CA PRO A 83 23.72 -12.16 24.70
C PRO A 83 23.59 -12.86 23.35
N ALA A 84 24.70 -13.09 22.65
CA ALA A 84 24.68 -13.72 21.33
C ALA A 84 24.04 -15.12 21.35
N ASN A 85 24.25 -15.87 22.43
CA ASN A 85 23.64 -17.20 22.61
C ASN A 85 22.11 -17.15 22.72
N ALA A 86 21.50 -16.06 23.20
CA ALA A 86 20.06 -15.89 23.28
C ALA A 86 19.46 -15.71 21.88
N VAL A 87 20.07 -14.88 21.02
CA VAL A 87 19.64 -14.70 19.62
C VAL A 87 19.77 -16.00 18.83
N LEU A 88 20.86 -16.76 19.04
CA LEU A 88 21.04 -18.09 18.43
C LEU A 88 20.08 -19.15 18.96
N ALA A 89 19.69 -19.06 20.23
CA ALA A 89 18.68 -19.95 20.79
C ALA A 89 17.31 -19.65 20.15
N TRP A 90 16.97 -18.37 19.99
CA TRP A 90 15.78 -17.94 19.26
C TRP A 90 15.78 -18.45 17.81
N HIS A 91 16.86 -18.22 17.05
CA HIS A 91 16.95 -18.63 15.64
C HIS A 91 16.80 -20.14 15.48
N ARG A 92 17.50 -20.93 16.31
CA ARG A 92 17.36 -22.39 16.31
C ARG A 92 15.96 -22.86 16.71
N ALA A 93 15.35 -22.24 17.72
CA ALA A 93 14.00 -22.59 18.16
C ALA A 93 12.97 -22.30 17.08
N MET A 94 13.03 -21.14 16.42
CA MET A 94 12.10 -20.80 15.35
C MET A 94 12.37 -21.62 14.09
N GLY A 95 13.63 -21.90 13.76
CA GLY A 95 14.00 -22.79 12.66
C GLY A 95 13.46 -24.21 12.85
N ALA A 96 13.46 -24.73 14.08
CA ALA A 96 12.83 -26.01 14.40
C ALA A 96 11.30 -25.97 14.17
N ARG A 97 10.62 -24.89 14.61
CA ARG A 97 9.18 -24.72 14.36
C ARG A 97 8.85 -24.61 12.87
N VAL A 98 9.67 -23.91 12.09
CA VAL A 98 9.53 -23.84 10.62
C VAL A 98 9.69 -25.23 10.00
N ALA A 99 10.67 -26.02 10.44
CA ALA A 99 10.85 -27.39 9.97
C ALA A 99 9.69 -28.32 10.35
N GLU A 100 9.04 -28.10 11.50
CA GLU A 100 7.82 -28.82 11.89
C GLU A 100 6.62 -28.49 10.98
N ILE A 101 6.51 -27.23 10.54
CA ILE A 101 5.49 -26.77 9.59
C ILE A 101 5.75 -27.35 8.18
N GLY A 102 7.03 -27.44 7.78
CA GLY A 102 7.43 -27.88 6.44
C GLY A 102 6.78 -27.00 5.36
N ASP A 103 6.39 -27.62 4.24
CA ASP A 103 5.71 -26.94 3.13
C ASP A 103 4.19 -26.94 3.28
N SER A 104 3.66 -27.10 4.50
CA SER A 104 2.21 -27.20 4.71
C SER A 104 1.45 -25.95 4.30
N PHE A 105 2.04 -24.76 4.43
CA PHE A 105 1.43 -23.51 3.96
C PHE A 105 1.33 -23.49 2.44
N GLU A 106 2.42 -23.77 1.72
CA GLU A 106 2.40 -23.86 0.25
C GLU A 106 1.34 -24.87 -0.25
N GLN A 107 1.25 -26.04 0.39
CA GLN A 107 0.28 -27.07 0.03
C GLN A 107 -1.18 -26.69 0.32
N GLN A 108 -1.43 -25.83 1.32
CA GLN A 108 -2.77 -25.44 1.72
C GLN A 108 -3.32 -24.28 0.88
N ASP A 109 -2.52 -23.24 0.69
CA ASP A 109 -3.00 -21.97 0.14
C ASP A 109 -1.96 -21.23 -0.73
N LEU A 110 -0.94 -21.95 -1.22
CA LEU A 110 0.21 -21.36 -1.92
C LEU A 110 0.96 -20.34 -1.05
N GLY A 111 0.90 -20.51 0.27
CA GLY A 111 1.70 -19.77 1.22
C GLY A 111 3.21 -20.05 1.09
N PRO A 112 4.02 -19.44 1.96
CA PRO A 112 5.47 -19.61 1.91
C PRO A 112 5.88 -21.06 2.19
N SER A 113 6.84 -21.56 1.42
CA SER A 113 7.52 -22.84 1.65
C SER A 113 8.38 -22.80 2.92
N GLU A 114 8.82 -23.97 3.38
CA GLU A 114 9.78 -24.09 4.49
C GLU A 114 11.06 -23.26 4.21
N SER A 115 11.49 -23.27 2.95
CA SER A 115 12.69 -22.59 2.49
C SER A 115 12.56 -21.05 2.52
N GLU A 116 11.36 -20.52 2.22
CA GLU A 116 11.07 -19.09 2.27
C GLU A 116 10.97 -18.62 3.73
N LEU A 117 10.30 -19.38 4.61
CA LEU A 117 10.21 -19.07 6.03
C LEU A 117 11.58 -19.06 6.73
N LYS A 118 12.47 -20.01 6.38
CA LYS A 118 13.86 -19.99 6.88
C LYS A 118 14.64 -18.76 6.41
N ARG A 119 14.38 -18.31 5.19
CA ARG A 119 15.01 -17.10 4.65
C ARG A 119 14.52 -15.84 5.36
N GLU A 120 13.23 -15.76 5.66
CA GLU A 120 12.66 -14.67 6.46
C GLU A 120 13.28 -14.59 7.88
N LEU A 121 13.60 -15.75 8.49
CA LEU A 121 14.31 -15.82 9.78
C LEU A 121 15.68 -15.15 9.72
N ASP A 122 16.43 -15.38 8.67
CA ASP A 122 17.73 -14.74 8.48
C ASP A 122 17.57 -13.24 8.17
N TRP A 123 16.54 -12.88 7.39
CA TRP A 123 16.27 -11.48 7.05
C TRP A 123 15.90 -10.63 8.24
N VAL A 124 15.07 -11.11 9.18
CA VAL A 124 14.77 -10.32 10.38
C VAL A 124 16.02 -10.08 11.22
N LEU A 125 16.94 -11.05 11.29
CA LEU A 125 18.16 -10.89 12.07
C LEU A 125 19.17 -9.99 11.37
N ASP A 126 19.24 -10.03 10.04
CA ASP A 126 19.99 -9.06 9.25
C ASP A 126 19.50 -7.62 9.50
N ASP A 127 18.19 -7.43 9.71
CA ASP A 127 17.61 -6.13 10.06
C ASP A 127 17.69 -5.79 11.55
N THR A 128 17.80 -6.79 12.42
CA THR A 128 17.81 -6.59 13.87
C THR A 128 19.21 -6.34 14.42
N VAL A 129 20.22 -7.08 13.97
CA VAL A 129 21.60 -7.03 14.49
C VAL A 129 22.35 -5.83 13.92
N VAL A 130 23.02 -5.06 14.77
CA VAL A 130 23.77 -3.85 14.39
C VAL A 130 25.26 -3.97 14.70
N ALA A 131 25.59 -4.45 15.89
CA ALA A 131 26.96 -4.50 16.38
C ALA A 131 27.16 -5.63 17.41
N ILE A 132 28.41 -5.99 17.64
CA ILE A 132 28.85 -6.98 18.61
C ILE A 132 29.95 -6.43 19.53
N LYS A 133 30.01 -6.93 20.75
CA LYS A 133 31.17 -6.91 21.64
C LYS A 133 31.48 -8.33 22.09
N TYR A 134 32.75 -8.69 22.15
CA TYR A 134 33.17 -10.03 22.60
C TYR A 134 33.32 -10.11 24.12
N ARG A 135 33.54 -8.96 24.78
CA ARG A 135 33.48 -8.76 26.23
C ARG A 135 32.74 -7.46 26.57
N PRO A 136 32.10 -7.35 27.74
CA PRO A 136 31.37 -6.15 28.14
C PRO A 136 32.19 -4.84 28.05
N GLU A 137 33.48 -4.92 28.36
CA GLU A 137 34.42 -3.81 28.34
C GLU A 137 34.89 -3.39 26.94
N ASP A 138 34.66 -4.20 25.91
CA ASP A 138 35.11 -3.90 24.54
C ASP A 138 34.32 -2.72 23.94
N SER A 139 34.85 -2.15 22.87
CA SER A 139 34.11 -1.20 22.01
C SER A 139 33.16 -1.92 21.07
N TRP A 140 32.01 -1.30 20.75
CA TRP A 140 31.07 -1.86 19.77
C TRP A 140 31.72 -1.97 18.39
N MET A 141 31.63 -3.15 17.79
CA MET A 141 32.08 -3.42 16.44
C MET A 141 30.85 -3.67 15.55
N PRO A 142 30.64 -2.88 14.46
CA PRO A 142 29.55 -3.13 13.53
C PRO A 142 29.59 -4.57 13.00
N CYS A 143 28.44 -5.23 12.96
CA CYS A 143 28.34 -6.61 12.47
C CYS A 143 26.98 -6.86 11.79
N SER A 144 26.88 -8.01 11.12
CA SER A 144 25.63 -8.50 10.53
C SER A 144 25.36 -9.91 11.00
N TRP A 145 24.10 -10.34 10.94
CA TRP A 145 23.71 -11.69 11.30
C TRP A 145 24.47 -12.75 10.49
N ARG A 146 24.59 -12.57 9.17
CA ARG A 146 25.34 -13.50 8.30
C ARG A 146 26.79 -13.73 8.70
N PHE A 147 27.46 -12.70 9.21
CA PHE A 147 28.82 -12.85 9.72
C PHE A 147 28.82 -13.60 11.06
N LEU A 148 27.89 -13.21 11.94
CA LEU A 148 27.77 -13.75 13.28
C LEU A 148 27.42 -15.24 13.29
N GLU A 149 26.48 -15.68 12.45
CA GLU A 149 26.01 -17.06 12.44
C GLU A 149 27.18 -18.04 12.18
N ALA A 150 28.01 -17.75 11.19
CA ALA A 150 29.19 -18.54 10.85
C ALA A 150 30.24 -18.48 11.96
N GLU A 151 30.51 -17.29 12.49
CA GLU A 151 31.52 -17.09 13.53
C GLU A 151 31.16 -17.80 14.83
N VAL A 152 29.91 -17.65 15.29
CA VAL A 152 29.47 -18.30 16.53
C VAL A 152 29.37 -19.80 16.34
N SER A 153 28.89 -20.29 15.20
CA SER A 153 28.89 -21.73 14.91
C SER A 153 30.30 -22.33 14.99
N ALA A 154 31.30 -21.63 14.43
CA ALA A 154 32.69 -22.03 14.51
C ALA A 154 33.26 -21.91 15.95
N ALA A 155 32.87 -20.89 16.71
CA ALA A 155 33.27 -20.71 18.10
C ALA A 155 32.72 -21.83 19.00
N VAL A 156 31.42 -22.13 18.88
CA VAL A 156 30.75 -23.23 19.59
C VAL A 156 31.36 -24.59 19.23
N HIS A 157 31.65 -24.84 17.94
CA HIS A 157 32.33 -26.05 17.51
C HIS A 157 33.72 -26.20 18.15
N ARG A 158 34.44 -25.09 18.30
CA ARG A 158 35.74 -25.02 18.99
C ARG A 158 35.63 -25.01 20.53
N ARG A 159 34.43 -25.17 21.09
CA ARG A 159 34.14 -25.06 22.54
C ARG A 159 34.59 -23.74 23.15
N HIS A 160 34.62 -22.68 22.34
CA HIS A 160 34.89 -21.34 22.82
C HIS A 160 33.66 -20.84 23.59
N ASP A 161 33.90 -20.19 24.74
CA ASP A 161 32.81 -19.59 25.50
C ASP A 161 32.34 -18.31 24.80
N VAL A 162 31.09 -18.33 24.34
CA VAL A 162 30.42 -17.20 23.69
C VAL A 162 29.42 -16.50 24.61
N SER A 163 29.32 -16.94 25.87
CA SER A 163 28.47 -16.29 26.86
C SER A 163 28.82 -14.82 27.14
N PRO A 164 30.07 -14.34 27.01
CA PRO A 164 30.39 -12.93 27.20
C PRO A 164 30.03 -12.04 26.00
N TRP A 165 29.62 -12.63 24.87
CA TRP A 165 29.38 -11.89 23.64
C TRP A 165 28.02 -11.19 23.71
N LEU A 166 28.02 -9.88 23.52
CA LEU A 166 26.83 -9.04 23.53
C LEU A 166 26.56 -8.49 22.14
N LEU A 167 25.29 -8.50 21.75
CA LEU A 167 24.81 -7.93 20.51
C LEU A 167 24.00 -6.68 20.78
N GLN A 168 24.19 -5.67 19.96
CA GLN A 168 23.37 -4.47 19.91
C GLN A 168 22.30 -4.65 18.83
N LEU A 169 21.04 -4.47 19.22
CA LEU A 169 19.86 -4.86 18.44
C LEU A 169 18.86 -3.70 18.27
N ARG A 170 18.12 -3.72 17.15
CA ARG A 170 17.00 -2.81 16.86
C ARG A 170 15.66 -3.29 17.43
N ALA A 171 15.56 -4.56 17.78
CA ALA A 171 14.42 -5.20 18.43
C ALA A 171 14.91 -6.15 19.51
N SER A 172 14.13 -6.30 20.58
CA SER A 172 14.41 -7.26 21.65
C SER A 172 14.17 -8.70 21.20
N VAL A 173 14.79 -9.67 21.89
CA VAL A 173 14.58 -11.10 21.61
C VAL A 173 13.13 -11.50 21.88
N GLU A 174 12.50 -10.89 22.88
CA GLU A 174 11.09 -11.05 23.22
C GLU A 174 10.18 -10.65 22.06
N GLN A 175 10.43 -9.48 21.44
CA GLN A 175 9.70 -9.04 20.25
C GLN A 175 9.89 -9.99 19.07
N LEU A 176 11.09 -10.55 18.89
CA LEU A 176 11.32 -11.55 17.84
C LEU A 176 10.49 -12.83 18.06
N TYR A 177 10.33 -13.29 19.32
CA TYR A 177 9.44 -14.40 19.64
C TYR A 177 7.97 -14.08 19.37
N GLU A 178 7.51 -12.86 19.71
CA GLU A 178 6.15 -12.41 19.41
C GLU A 178 5.88 -12.40 17.91
N TRP A 179 6.75 -11.75 17.13
CA TRP A 179 6.63 -11.67 15.68
C TRP A 179 6.61 -13.04 15.01
N TRP A 180 7.49 -13.96 15.42
CA TRP A 180 7.50 -15.28 14.82
C TRP A 180 6.31 -16.15 15.22
N THR A 181 5.75 -15.90 16.41
CA THR A 181 4.50 -16.55 16.79
C THR A 181 3.36 -16.10 15.88
N LEU A 182 3.24 -14.79 15.62
CA LEU A 182 2.26 -14.23 14.70
C LEU A 182 2.48 -14.68 13.25
N ARG A 183 3.74 -14.74 12.81
CA ARG A 183 4.11 -15.19 11.46
C ARG A 183 3.67 -16.62 11.19
N LEU A 184 3.92 -17.52 12.16
CA LEU A 184 3.72 -18.96 12.01
C LEU A 184 2.32 -19.43 12.43
N GLN A 185 1.63 -18.72 13.32
CA GLN A 185 0.29 -19.10 13.79
C GLN A 185 -0.81 -18.32 13.09
N ASP A 186 -0.67 -16.99 13.04
CA ASP A 186 -1.71 -16.10 12.51
C ASP A 186 -1.46 -15.72 11.04
N ARG A 187 -0.38 -16.23 10.44
CA ARG A 187 0.00 -15.97 9.03
C ARG A 187 0.14 -14.46 8.75
N VAL A 188 0.59 -13.67 9.72
CA VAL A 188 0.85 -12.24 9.53
C VAL A 188 1.96 -12.05 8.49
N PRO A 189 1.80 -11.17 7.49
CA PRO A 189 2.84 -10.89 6.50
C PRO A 189 4.15 -10.47 7.17
N PHE A 190 5.27 -11.04 6.72
CA PHE A 190 6.61 -10.73 7.23
C PHE A 190 6.89 -9.22 7.23
N GLN A 191 6.54 -8.54 6.14
CA GLN A 191 6.73 -7.10 5.92
C GLN A 191 5.99 -6.26 6.96
N TYR A 192 4.81 -6.69 7.43
CA TYR A 192 4.06 -5.99 8.48
C TYR A 192 4.73 -6.13 9.85
N LEU A 193 5.37 -7.27 10.13
CA LEU A 193 6.09 -7.49 11.40
C LEU A 193 7.29 -6.54 11.52
N ILE A 194 8.03 -6.37 10.42
CA ILE A 194 9.23 -5.53 10.37
C ILE A 194 8.97 -4.10 9.88
N ALA A 195 7.71 -3.76 9.63
CA ALA A 195 7.26 -2.47 9.11
C ALA A 195 7.97 -2.00 7.82
N SER A 196 8.34 -2.93 6.93
CA SER A 196 9.26 -2.66 5.83
C SER A 196 8.93 -3.46 4.58
N ALA A 197 8.92 -2.77 3.44
CA ALA A 197 8.95 -3.35 2.11
C ALA A 197 10.10 -2.74 1.30
N HIS A 198 11.02 -3.60 0.84
CA HIS A 198 12.03 -3.20 -0.13
C HIS A 198 11.37 -3.13 -1.51
N TRP A 199 11.45 -1.96 -2.16
CA TRP A 199 10.86 -1.74 -3.47
C TRP A 199 11.74 -0.80 -4.30
N ARG A 200 12.28 -1.31 -5.41
CA ARG A 200 13.38 -0.70 -6.17
C ARG A 200 14.56 -0.30 -5.26
N GLN A 201 14.94 0.98 -5.24
CA GLN A 201 15.98 1.53 -4.38
C GLN A 201 15.49 1.94 -2.98
N HIS A 202 14.18 1.88 -2.75
CA HIS A 202 13.55 2.40 -1.53
C HIS A 202 13.28 1.31 -0.51
N VAL A 203 13.19 1.75 0.74
CA VAL A 203 12.60 0.99 1.83
C VAL A 203 11.36 1.75 2.25
N LEU A 204 10.19 1.19 1.95
CA LEU A 204 8.90 1.80 2.24
C LEU A 204 8.36 1.23 3.55
N SER A 205 7.82 2.11 4.38
CA SER A 205 7.08 1.72 5.57
C SER A 205 5.74 1.13 5.15
N VAL A 206 5.41 -0.04 5.70
CA VAL A 206 4.14 -0.75 5.46
C VAL A 206 3.65 -1.40 6.75
N GLY A 207 2.36 -1.68 6.83
CA GLY A 207 1.74 -2.32 7.97
C GLY A 207 0.24 -2.53 7.76
N PRO A 208 -0.51 -2.91 8.81
CA PRO A 208 -1.96 -3.13 8.70
C PRO A 208 -2.69 -1.95 8.05
N GLY A 209 -3.53 -2.23 7.06
CA GLY A 209 -4.36 -1.24 6.37
C GLY A 209 -3.75 -0.62 5.11
N VAL A 210 -2.55 -1.05 4.68
CA VAL A 210 -1.96 -0.66 3.39
C VAL A 210 -1.46 -1.86 2.61
N LEU A 211 -1.65 -1.87 1.29
CA LEU A 211 -1.13 -2.92 0.41
C LEU A 211 0.41 -2.97 0.48
N ILE A 212 0.99 -4.17 0.62
CA ILE A 212 2.44 -4.34 0.52
C ILE A 212 2.80 -4.25 -0.98
N PRO A 213 3.66 -3.30 -1.40
CA PRO A 213 3.96 -3.09 -2.80
C PRO A 213 4.63 -4.34 -3.41
N ARG A 214 4.22 -4.70 -4.63
CA ARG A 214 4.66 -5.93 -5.30
C ARG A 214 5.87 -5.67 -6.22
N PRO A 215 6.77 -6.65 -6.39
CA PRO A 215 7.92 -6.52 -7.31
C PRO A 215 7.50 -6.28 -8.77
N GLU A 216 6.40 -6.88 -9.22
CA GLU A 216 5.89 -6.73 -10.59
C GLU A 216 5.57 -5.26 -10.91
N THR A 217 5.01 -4.54 -9.93
CA THR A 217 4.65 -3.13 -10.02
C THR A 217 5.87 -2.21 -10.21
N GLU A 218 7.11 -2.68 -9.97
CA GLU A 218 8.31 -1.87 -10.19
C GLU A 218 8.45 -1.36 -11.64
N ILE A 219 7.82 -2.02 -12.61
CA ILE A 219 7.83 -1.63 -14.02
C ILE A 219 7.27 -0.23 -14.28
N PHE A 220 6.42 0.30 -13.39
CA PHE A 220 5.80 1.62 -13.58
C PHE A 220 6.81 2.75 -13.76
N ALA A 221 7.95 2.69 -13.06
CA ALA A 221 9.05 3.66 -13.25
C ALA A 221 9.59 3.64 -14.70
N ASP A 222 9.68 2.45 -15.28
CA ASP A 222 10.19 2.24 -16.62
C ASP A 222 9.14 2.66 -17.67
N LEU A 223 7.85 2.43 -17.39
CA LEU A 223 6.73 2.91 -18.22
C LEU A 223 6.65 4.43 -18.27
N VAL A 224 6.81 5.10 -17.12
CA VAL A 224 6.92 6.57 -17.06
C VAL A 224 8.11 7.04 -17.89
N SER A 225 9.28 6.45 -17.69
CA SER A 225 10.49 6.81 -18.45
C SER A 225 10.31 6.65 -19.96
N GLU A 226 9.62 5.60 -20.40
CA GLU A 226 9.33 5.36 -21.81
C GLU A 226 8.35 6.39 -22.38
N ALA A 227 7.31 6.75 -21.62
CA ALA A 227 6.39 7.83 -22.00
C ALA A 227 7.12 9.18 -22.15
N LEU A 228 8.05 9.49 -21.24
CA LEU A 228 8.84 10.72 -21.29
C LEU A 228 9.81 10.75 -22.46
N LYS A 229 10.41 9.61 -22.86
CA LYS A 229 11.23 9.54 -24.09
C LYS A 229 10.42 9.87 -25.33
N GLN A 230 9.16 9.40 -25.40
CA GLN A 230 8.28 9.67 -26.53
C GLN A 230 7.76 11.11 -26.52
N ARG A 231 7.48 11.67 -25.34
CA ARG A 231 6.98 13.03 -25.17
C ARG A 231 7.54 13.71 -23.91
N PRO A 232 8.73 14.34 -24.00
CA PRO A 232 9.38 14.95 -22.84
C PRO A 232 8.57 16.05 -22.15
N SER A 233 7.69 16.73 -22.89
CA SER A 233 6.83 17.80 -22.34
C SER A 233 5.83 17.30 -21.28
N LEU A 234 5.57 15.98 -21.19
CA LEU A 234 4.73 15.43 -20.13
C LEU A 234 5.37 15.58 -18.74
N ALA A 235 6.69 15.76 -18.65
CA ALA A 235 7.38 15.90 -17.36
C ALA A 235 7.00 17.17 -16.58
N SER A 236 6.57 18.22 -17.27
CA SER A 236 6.13 19.49 -16.65
C SER A 236 4.63 19.55 -16.39
N MET A 237 3.89 18.49 -16.73
CA MET A 237 2.46 18.39 -16.44
C MET A 237 2.27 17.62 -15.12
N PRO A 238 1.18 17.86 -14.37
CA PRO A 238 0.86 17.02 -13.21
C PRO A 238 0.51 15.58 -13.61
N TRP A 239 0.99 14.61 -12.84
CA TRP A 239 0.63 13.20 -12.96
C TRP A 239 -0.21 12.76 -11.76
N VAL A 240 -0.88 11.62 -11.87
CA VAL A 240 -1.63 11.03 -10.75
C VAL A 240 -1.36 9.53 -10.64
N ASP A 241 -1.20 9.07 -9.40
CA ASP A 241 -1.20 7.66 -8.99
C ASP A 241 -2.50 7.37 -8.24
N MET A 242 -3.37 6.56 -8.85
CA MET A 242 -4.71 6.25 -8.37
C MET A 242 -4.72 4.97 -7.54
N GLY A 243 -5.15 5.06 -6.27
CA GLY A 243 -5.03 3.94 -5.33
C GLY A 243 -3.58 3.75 -4.90
N THR A 244 -2.93 4.84 -4.47
CA THR A 244 -1.47 4.92 -4.28
C THR A 244 -0.95 3.97 -3.19
N GLY A 245 -1.79 3.54 -2.25
CA GLY A 245 -1.43 2.62 -1.19
C GLY A 245 -0.27 3.14 -0.35
N SER A 246 0.88 2.47 -0.44
CA SER A 246 2.11 2.87 0.27
C SER A 246 2.83 4.07 -0.36
N GLY A 247 2.37 4.58 -1.50
CA GLY A 247 3.01 5.65 -2.26
C GLY A 247 4.06 5.17 -3.26
N ALA A 248 4.23 3.85 -3.44
CA ALA A 248 5.34 3.27 -4.21
C ALA A 248 5.39 3.78 -5.66
N ILE A 249 4.26 3.71 -6.38
CA ILE A 249 4.18 4.17 -7.77
C ILE A 249 4.38 5.69 -7.84
N ALA A 250 3.69 6.46 -7.00
CA ALA A 250 3.84 7.91 -6.94
C ALA A 250 5.30 8.36 -6.72
N ILE A 251 6.00 7.73 -5.78
CA ILE A 251 7.41 7.98 -5.47
C ILE A 251 8.29 7.71 -6.69
N ALA A 252 8.16 6.53 -7.32
CA ALA A 252 8.94 6.20 -8.51
C ALA A 252 8.63 7.11 -9.71
N ALA A 253 7.36 7.46 -9.90
CA ALA A 253 6.95 8.38 -10.97
C ALA A 253 7.56 9.77 -10.74
N ALA A 254 7.48 10.30 -9.52
CA ALA A 254 8.06 11.59 -9.17
C ALA A 254 9.57 11.62 -9.40
N GLU A 255 10.28 10.54 -9.07
CA GLU A 255 11.72 10.40 -9.36
C GLU A 255 12.01 10.43 -10.87
N ALA A 256 11.30 9.64 -11.67
CA ALA A 256 11.50 9.62 -13.12
C ALA A 256 11.19 10.97 -13.78
N LEU A 257 10.16 11.67 -13.29
CA LEU A 257 9.73 12.98 -13.79
C LEU A 257 10.75 14.08 -13.45
N ARG A 258 11.31 14.10 -12.24
CA ARG A 258 12.26 15.15 -11.82
C ARG A 258 13.59 15.14 -12.57
N GLU A 259 13.95 14.01 -13.17
CA GLU A 259 15.10 13.93 -14.07
C GLU A 259 14.92 14.81 -15.32
N HIS A 260 13.68 15.12 -15.68
CA HIS A 260 13.30 15.84 -16.89
C HIS A 260 12.77 17.25 -16.62
N SER A 261 12.11 17.48 -15.48
CA SER A 261 11.52 18.79 -15.13
C SER A 261 11.58 19.08 -13.63
N LYS A 262 11.88 20.34 -13.27
CA LYS A 262 11.80 20.79 -11.87
C LYS A 262 10.36 20.97 -11.40
N ASP A 263 9.43 21.17 -12.33
CA ASP A 263 8.00 21.34 -12.07
C ASP A 263 7.28 19.98 -11.97
N ALA A 264 8.03 18.87 -11.99
CA ALA A 264 7.50 17.53 -11.86
C ALA A 264 6.63 17.39 -10.60
N HIS A 265 5.40 16.93 -10.77
CA HIS A 265 4.47 16.77 -9.67
C HIS A 265 3.57 15.55 -9.87
N VAL A 266 3.36 14.79 -8.80
CA VAL A 266 2.50 13.62 -8.76
C VAL A 266 1.48 13.79 -7.63
N PHE A 267 0.20 13.67 -7.97
CA PHE A 267 -0.87 13.48 -6.99
C PHE A 267 -0.97 12.00 -6.65
N ALA A 268 -0.81 11.65 -5.37
CA ALA A 268 -0.96 10.29 -4.87
C ALA A 268 -2.31 10.19 -4.16
N VAL A 269 -3.29 9.52 -4.78
CA VAL A 269 -4.67 9.49 -4.27
C VAL A 269 -4.98 8.13 -3.67
N ASP A 270 -5.57 8.12 -2.47
CA ASP A 270 -6.15 6.90 -1.90
C ASP A 270 -7.46 7.18 -1.15
N LEU A 271 -8.37 6.20 -1.20
CA LEU A 271 -9.61 6.22 -0.43
C LEU A 271 -9.33 6.03 1.07
N SER A 272 -8.36 5.17 1.40
CA SER A 272 -8.04 4.81 2.78
C SER A 272 -7.22 5.91 3.44
N PRO A 273 -7.70 6.55 4.53
CA PRO A 273 -6.89 7.51 5.28
C PRO A 273 -5.63 6.86 5.89
N VAL A 274 -5.67 5.55 6.14
CA VAL A 274 -4.50 4.79 6.62
C VAL A 274 -3.44 4.69 5.52
N ALA A 275 -3.84 4.39 4.28
CA ALA A 275 -2.92 4.36 3.14
C ALA A 275 -2.34 5.76 2.88
N VAL A 276 -3.15 6.81 2.97
CA VAL A 276 -2.71 8.21 2.87
C VAL A 276 -1.61 8.52 3.90
N ALA A 277 -1.76 8.07 5.16
CA ALA A 277 -0.73 8.25 6.18
C ALA A 277 0.60 7.57 5.78
N TYR A 278 0.55 6.32 5.31
CA TYR A 278 1.73 5.61 4.81
C TYR A 278 2.38 6.29 3.61
N ALA A 279 1.60 6.64 2.58
CA ALA A 279 2.10 7.32 1.39
C ALA A 279 2.79 8.64 1.73
N ALA A 280 2.20 9.45 2.61
CA ALA A 280 2.79 10.72 3.04
C ALA A 280 4.08 10.51 3.84
N ALA A 281 4.11 9.55 4.78
CA ALA A 281 5.30 9.23 5.54
C ALA A 281 6.45 8.72 4.63
N ASN A 282 6.12 7.89 3.64
CA ASN A 282 7.08 7.37 2.68
C ASN A 282 7.59 8.45 1.71
N ALA A 283 6.73 9.35 1.24
CA ALA A 283 7.15 10.51 0.44
C ALA A 283 8.10 11.43 1.23
N ARG A 284 7.86 11.62 2.54
CA ARG A 284 8.78 12.36 3.43
C ARG A 284 10.12 11.66 3.58
N THR A 285 10.11 10.36 3.86
CA THR A 285 11.32 9.58 4.15
C THR A 285 12.21 9.43 2.92
N THR A 286 11.62 9.41 1.73
CA THR A 286 12.33 9.38 0.44
C THR A 286 12.76 10.77 -0.06
N GLY A 287 12.41 11.85 0.66
CA GLY A 287 12.77 13.22 0.26
C GLY A 287 12.03 13.72 -0.99
N LEU A 288 10.81 13.24 -1.21
CA LEU A 288 9.98 13.53 -2.38
C LEU A 288 8.70 14.30 -2.05
N SER A 289 8.53 14.78 -0.82
CA SER A 289 7.34 15.54 -0.40
C SER A 289 7.06 16.78 -1.23
N ASP A 290 8.08 17.42 -1.80
CA ASP A 290 7.89 18.60 -2.66
C ASP A 290 7.32 18.24 -4.05
N HIS A 291 7.36 16.96 -4.44
CA HIS A 291 6.92 16.48 -5.75
C HIS A 291 5.76 15.48 -5.66
N VAL A 292 5.38 15.04 -4.46
CA VAL A 292 4.29 14.10 -4.23
C VAL A 292 3.29 14.73 -3.25
N THR A 293 2.13 15.13 -3.76
CA THR A 293 1.00 15.56 -2.92
C THR A 293 0.07 14.38 -2.68
N VAL A 294 -0.10 14.00 -1.42
CA VAL A 294 -1.00 12.89 -1.05
C VAL A 294 -2.40 13.43 -0.75
N LEU A 295 -3.41 12.82 -1.35
CA LEU A 295 -4.80 13.25 -1.27
C LEU A 295 -5.69 12.09 -0.81
N ASN A 296 -6.57 12.35 0.16
CA ASN A 296 -7.60 11.40 0.56
C ASN A 296 -8.88 11.64 -0.25
N GLY A 297 -9.38 10.61 -0.93
CA GLY A 297 -10.61 10.69 -1.69
C GLY A 297 -10.77 9.57 -2.71
N SER A 298 -11.86 9.62 -3.47
CA SER A 298 -12.12 8.62 -4.52
C SER A 298 -11.62 9.13 -5.87
N TRP A 299 -10.70 8.36 -6.47
CA TRP A 299 -10.21 8.57 -7.83
C TRP A 299 -9.86 10.04 -8.16
N PHE A 300 -10.56 10.67 -9.10
CA PHE A 300 -10.24 12.00 -9.60
C PHE A 300 -10.84 13.14 -8.75
N GLU A 301 -11.74 12.85 -7.80
CA GLU A 301 -12.44 13.87 -7.00
C GLU A 301 -11.49 14.86 -6.29
N PRO A 302 -10.46 14.42 -5.56
CA PRO A 302 -9.58 15.37 -4.87
C PRO A 302 -8.59 16.06 -5.82
N VAL A 303 -8.27 15.45 -6.96
CA VAL A 303 -7.32 15.99 -7.94
C VAL A 303 -7.89 17.25 -8.61
N ALA A 304 -9.17 17.20 -8.99
CA ALA A 304 -9.89 18.34 -9.56
C ALA A 304 -9.76 19.58 -8.66
N THR A 305 -10.06 19.41 -7.38
CA THR A 305 -9.99 20.49 -6.38
C THR A 305 -8.56 21.00 -6.18
N ALA A 306 -7.57 20.10 -6.15
CA ALA A 306 -6.16 20.46 -5.95
C ALA A 306 -5.58 21.25 -7.14
N VAL A 307 -5.94 20.87 -8.37
CA VAL A 307 -5.51 21.56 -9.59
C VAL A 307 -6.13 22.95 -9.67
N GLU A 308 -7.44 23.08 -9.40
CA GLU A 308 -8.13 24.38 -9.38
C GLU A 308 -7.51 25.34 -8.36
N ALA A 309 -7.26 24.87 -7.14
CA ALA A 309 -6.62 25.67 -6.09
C ALA A 309 -5.23 26.16 -6.52
N SER A 310 -4.44 25.29 -7.15
CA SER A 310 -3.09 25.62 -7.65
C SER A 310 -3.13 26.69 -8.75
N GLN A 311 -4.09 26.61 -9.67
CA GLN A 311 -4.28 27.60 -10.74
C GLN A 311 -4.75 28.96 -10.21
N GLN A 312 -5.60 28.98 -9.18
CA GLN A 312 -6.05 30.21 -8.51
C GLN A 312 -4.88 30.90 -7.78
N LEU A 313 -4.04 30.13 -7.09
CA LEU A 313 -2.82 30.65 -6.45
C LEU A 313 -1.86 31.27 -7.48
N ALA A 314 -1.64 30.62 -8.63
CA ALA A 314 -0.78 31.13 -9.69
C ALA A 314 -1.31 32.42 -10.36
N THR A 315 -2.63 32.53 -10.56
CA THR A 315 -3.25 33.75 -11.12
C THR A 315 -3.24 34.91 -10.12
N SER A 316 -3.40 34.64 -8.82
CA SER A 316 -3.28 35.66 -7.77
C SER A 316 -1.84 36.19 -7.60
N ALA A 317 -0.83 35.34 -7.76
CA ALA A 317 0.58 35.72 -7.69
C ALA A 317 1.05 36.56 -8.89
N THR A 318 0.43 36.36 -10.07
CA THR A 318 0.73 37.12 -11.29
C THR A 318 -0.05 38.44 -11.40
N GLY A 319 -1.19 38.56 -10.70
CA GLY A 319 -1.97 39.80 -10.58
C GLY A 319 -1.37 40.87 -9.65
N ALA A 320 -0.30 40.57 -8.91
CA ALA A 320 0.35 41.49 -7.98
C ALA A 320 1.43 42.40 -8.62
N VAL A 321 1.55 42.41 -9.95
CA VAL A 321 2.37 43.38 -10.69
C VAL A 321 1.46 44.44 -11.29
N GLU A 322 0.94 45.32 -10.43
CA GLU A 322 0.30 46.55 -10.91
C GLU A 322 1.37 47.46 -11.50
N VAL A 323 1.27 47.66 -12.82
CA VAL A 323 1.98 48.71 -13.53
C VAL A 323 1.52 50.04 -12.94
N GLN A 324 2.37 50.67 -12.11
CA GLN A 324 2.18 52.06 -11.72
C GLN A 324 2.26 52.93 -12.98
N GLN A 325 1.10 53.31 -13.52
CA GLN A 325 0.98 54.46 -14.40
C GLN A 325 0.81 55.74 -13.55
N PRO A 326 1.31 56.89 -13.99
CA PRO A 326 1.43 58.08 -13.15
C PRO A 326 0.06 58.70 -12.90
N GLU A 327 -0.17 59.07 -11.65
CA GLU A 327 -1.35 59.79 -11.18
C GLU A 327 -1.59 61.08 -12.00
N GLN A 328 -2.76 61.18 -12.63
CA GLN A 328 -3.38 62.46 -12.95
C GLN A 328 -4.45 62.73 -11.89
N GLY A 329 -4.25 63.79 -11.12
CA GLY A 329 -5.14 64.21 -10.06
C GLY A 329 -6.42 64.83 -10.59
N ASP A 330 -7.52 64.54 -9.90
CA ASP A 330 -8.75 65.32 -9.97
C ASP A 330 -9.23 65.66 -8.55
N GLU A 331 -9.63 66.93 -8.42
CA GLU A 331 -10.15 67.59 -7.21
C GLU A 331 -11.55 67.08 -6.77
N PRO A 332 -11.97 67.38 -5.52
CA PRO A 332 -13.10 66.72 -4.88
C PRO A 332 -14.44 67.46 -5.07
N GLY A 333 -15.51 66.69 -5.33
CA GLY A 333 -16.91 67.15 -5.37
C GLY A 333 -17.78 66.41 -4.35
N SER A 334 -18.46 67.18 -3.51
CA SER A 334 -19.19 66.84 -2.27
C SER A 334 -20.55 66.13 -2.41
N ALA A 335 -20.92 65.38 -1.33
CA ALA A 335 -22.24 65.32 -0.65
C ALA A 335 -23.49 64.81 -1.42
N ALA A 336 -24.47 64.06 -0.89
CA ALA A 336 -24.78 63.39 0.38
C ALA A 336 -26.02 62.43 0.12
N PRO A 337 -26.87 61.98 1.09
CA PRO A 337 -27.23 60.57 1.24
C PRO A 337 -28.71 60.23 0.93
N GLY A 338 -29.04 58.94 0.83
CA GLY A 338 -30.42 58.46 0.71
C GLY A 338 -30.62 57.13 1.45
N ALA A 339 -31.40 57.18 2.53
CA ALA A 339 -31.92 56.02 3.25
C ALA A 339 -33.22 55.51 2.60
N ALA A 340 -33.47 54.21 2.66
CA ALA A 340 -34.82 53.64 2.51
C ALA A 340 -34.94 52.30 3.24
N GLU A 341 -35.93 52.23 4.14
CA GLU A 341 -36.47 51.08 4.86
C GLU A 341 -37.16 50.09 3.91
N VAL A 342 -37.22 48.78 4.24
CA VAL A 342 -38.40 47.91 4.00
C VAL A 342 -38.46 46.76 5.04
N GLN A 343 -39.42 46.90 5.96
CA GLN A 343 -40.48 45.99 6.43
C GLN A 343 -40.26 44.47 6.64
N GLN A 344 -40.71 44.06 7.83
CA GLN A 344 -41.09 42.71 8.25
C GLN A 344 -42.39 42.21 7.60
N SER A 345 -42.55 40.89 7.48
CA SER A 345 -43.85 40.24 7.61
C SER A 345 -43.72 38.85 8.25
N VAL A 346 -44.59 38.63 9.23
CA VAL A 346 -44.75 37.50 10.16
C VAL A 346 -45.83 36.55 9.64
N GLN A 347 -45.72 35.23 9.92
CA GLN A 347 -46.78 34.27 10.33
C GLN A 347 -46.28 32.84 10.09
N GLY A 348 -46.46 31.82 10.94
CA GLY A 348 -47.13 31.68 12.25
C GLY A 348 -47.13 30.18 12.64
N ASP A 349 -46.96 29.92 13.96
CA ASP A 349 -47.57 28.91 14.86
C ASP A 349 -47.71 27.44 14.41
N GLU A 350 -46.95 26.46 14.96
CA GLU A 350 -47.15 25.68 16.24
C GLU A 350 -47.96 24.35 16.06
N PRO A 351 -48.01 23.37 16.99
CA PRO A 351 -46.94 22.68 17.75
C PRO A 351 -47.20 21.14 17.98
N GLU A 352 -46.35 20.50 18.83
CA GLU A 352 -46.56 19.26 19.64
C GLU A 352 -46.75 17.90 18.91
N SER A 353 -46.37 16.72 19.43
CA SER A 353 -46.43 16.21 20.81
C SER A 353 -45.52 14.99 21.05
N ALA A 354 -45.26 14.71 22.33
CA ALA A 354 -44.35 13.73 22.90
C ALA A 354 -44.87 12.28 23.01
N ALA A 355 -43.88 11.37 23.14
CA ALA A 355 -43.74 10.20 24.03
C ALA A 355 -44.91 9.25 24.35
N THR A 356 -44.62 7.94 24.33
CA THR A 356 -44.94 7.01 25.42
C THR A 356 -43.99 5.80 25.46
N ASP A 357 -43.50 5.49 26.66
CA ASP A 357 -42.73 4.33 27.09
C ASP A 357 -43.54 3.02 27.11
N ALA A 358 -42.84 1.87 27.04
CA ALA A 358 -43.17 0.69 27.82
C ALA A 358 -41.93 -0.22 28.04
N GLN A 359 -41.76 -0.64 29.29
CA GLN A 359 -40.65 -1.40 29.87
C GLN A 359 -40.74 -2.92 29.63
N GLY A 360 -39.59 -3.62 29.68
CA GLY A 360 -39.48 -4.87 30.45
C GLY A 360 -38.68 -6.05 29.86
N THR A 361 -37.57 -6.35 30.54
CA THR A 361 -37.03 -7.68 30.95
C THR A 361 -35.68 -8.14 30.39
N ASP A 362 -34.81 -8.47 31.35
CA ASP A 362 -33.44 -8.98 31.24
C ASP A 362 -33.37 -10.37 30.59
N ALA A 363 -32.34 -10.60 29.76
CA ALA A 363 -31.69 -11.91 29.65
C ALA A 363 -30.27 -11.77 29.10
N THR A 364 -29.33 -12.28 29.89
CA THR A 364 -27.90 -12.45 29.63
C THR A 364 -27.61 -13.12 28.29
N GLY A 365 -26.90 -12.42 27.40
CA GLY A 365 -26.35 -12.96 26.17
C GLY A 365 -25.23 -12.08 25.67
N SER A 366 -23.99 -12.49 25.94
CA SER A 366 -22.77 -11.87 25.40
C SER A 366 -22.78 -11.98 23.87
N THR A 367 -23.30 -10.97 23.20
CA THR A 367 -23.17 -10.80 21.76
C THR A 367 -21.80 -10.18 21.50
N VAL A 368 -20.88 -11.02 21.00
CA VAL A 368 -19.67 -10.54 20.33
C VAL A 368 -20.15 -9.64 19.20
N SER A 369 -19.90 -8.33 19.34
CA SER A 369 -20.11 -7.36 18.28
C SER A 369 -19.19 -7.70 17.12
N THR A 370 -19.69 -8.47 16.16
CA THR A 370 -19.16 -8.45 14.80
C THR A 370 -19.32 -7.03 14.32
N VAL A 371 -18.22 -6.30 14.20
CA VAL A 371 -18.22 -5.01 13.51
C VAL A 371 -18.78 -5.29 12.12
N ASP A 372 -19.97 -4.74 11.85
CA ASP A 372 -20.59 -4.80 10.54
C ASP A 372 -19.57 -4.29 9.51
N GLN A 373 -19.02 -5.20 8.70
CA GLN A 373 -18.42 -4.81 7.44
C GLN A 373 -19.56 -4.29 6.58
N VAL A 374 -19.76 -2.97 6.63
CA VAL A 374 -20.70 -2.27 5.76
C VAL A 374 -20.33 -2.65 4.32
N PRO A 375 -21.26 -3.23 3.54
CA PRO A 375 -21.01 -3.50 2.14
C PRO A 375 -20.56 -2.21 1.45
N ILE A 376 -19.36 -2.22 0.87
CA ILE A 376 -18.83 -1.08 0.14
C ILE A 376 -19.81 -0.78 -1.01
N ASP A 377 -20.34 0.45 -1.02
CA ASP A 377 -21.19 0.92 -2.10
C ASP A 377 -20.31 1.28 -3.31
N TYR A 378 -19.99 0.26 -4.11
CA TYR A 378 -19.23 0.40 -5.35
C TYR A 378 -19.86 1.41 -6.33
N HIS A 379 -21.17 1.69 -6.24
CA HIS A 379 -21.82 2.71 -7.07
C HIS A 379 -21.47 4.13 -6.65
N ARG A 380 -21.07 4.35 -5.40
CA ARG A 380 -20.59 5.64 -4.89
C ARG A 380 -19.12 5.89 -5.25
N LEU A 381 -18.29 4.84 -5.24
CA LEU A 381 -16.86 4.87 -5.60
C LEU A 381 -16.61 5.05 -7.10
N ASN A 382 -17.52 4.59 -7.97
CA ASN A 382 -17.31 4.60 -9.43
C ASN A 382 -17.88 5.83 -10.15
N ARG A 383 -18.24 6.89 -9.43
CA ARG A 383 -18.63 8.15 -10.07
C ARG A 383 -17.37 8.99 -10.33
N CYS A 384 -17.05 9.19 -11.60
CA CYS A 384 -16.16 10.28 -12.03
C CYS A 384 -16.81 11.67 -11.93
N GLN A 385 -18.02 11.80 -11.36
CA GLN A 385 -18.71 13.08 -11.26
C GLN A 385 -19.56 13.15 -9.98
N PRO A 386 -19.30 14.12 -9.10
CA PRO A 386 -20.38 14.70 -8.30
C PRO A 386 -21.41 15.26 -9.28
N ALA A 387 -22.68 14.93 -9.07
CA ALA A 387 -23.75 15.54 -9.84
C ALA A 387 -23.66 17.08 -9.71
N GLY A 388 -23.26 17.77 -10.78
CA GLY A 388 -23.31 19.23 -10.86
C GLY A 388 -22.00 20.01 -10.89
N GLN A 389 -20.81 19.40 -10.98
CA GLN A 389 -19.56 20.15 -11.19
C GLN A 389 -19.24 20.33 -12.68
N THR A 390 -18.85 21.56 -13.05
CA THR A 390 -18.35 21.95 -14.37
C THR A 390 -17.18 21.06 -14.76
N ARG A 391 -17.23 20.47 -15.96
CA ARG A 391 -16.15 19.59 -16.50
C ARG A 391 -14.82 20.34 -16.39
N LEU A 392 -13.89 19.88 -15.54
CA LEU A 392 -12.53 20.44 -15.53
C LEU A 392 -11.93 20.29 -16.92
N ALA A 393 -11.16 21.30 -17.34
CA ALA A 393 -10.34 21.17 -18.53
C ALA A 393 -9.27 20.10 -18.30
N ALA A 394 -9.04 19.24 -19.30
CA ALA A 394 -7.97 18.25 -19.28
C ALA A 394 -6.63 18.89 -18.89
N CYS A 395 -5.97 18.34 -17.87
CA CYS A 395 -4.82 18.98 -17.22
C CYS A 395 -3.71 18.01 -16.83
N LEU A 396 -3.93 16.70 -16.92
CA LEU A 396 -2.97 15.69 -16.47
C LEU A 396 -2.06 15.22 -17.61
N GLY A 397 -0.77 15.10 -17.34
CA GLY A 397 0.22 14.50 -18.22
C GLY A 397 0.23 12.98 -18.17
N GLY A 398 -0.12 12.39 -17.02
CA GLY A 398 -0.18 10.94 -16.87
C GLY A 398 -1.09 10.45 -15.75
N VAL A 399 -1.65 9.26 -15.93
CA VAL A 399 -2.47 8.50 -14.96
C VAL A 399 -1.85 7.11 -14.79
N LEU A 400 -1.46 6.78 -13.57
CA LEU A 400 -0.90 5.48 -13.19
C LEU A 400 -1.82 4.83 -12.16
N SER A 401 -1.94 3.51 -12.16
CA SER A 401 -2.69 2.81 -11.12
C SER A 401 -2.35 1.33 -11.04
N ASN A 402 -2.20 0.84 -9.82
CA ASN A 402 -2.40 -0.57 -9.48
C ASN A 402 -3.71 -0.68 -8.66
N PRO A 403 -4.88 -0.73 -9.32
CA PRO A 403 -6.15 -0.70 -8.62
C PRO A 403 -6.56 -2.09 -8.11
N PRO A 404 -7.57 -2.17 -7.23
CA PRO A 404 -8.22 -3.44 -6.90
C PRO A 404 -8.76 -4.11 -8.16
N TYR A 405 -8.33 -5.35 -8.41
CA TYR A 405 -8.65 -6.09 -9.64
C TYR A 405 -9.09 -7.54 -9.39
N ILE A 406 -9.08 -8.01 -8.14
CA ILE A 406 -9.42 -9.41 -7.82
C ILE A 406 -10.94 -9.55 -7.82
N PRO A 407 -11.53 -10.45 -8.62
CA PRO A 407 -12.98 -10.64 -8.59
C PRO A 407 -13.48 -11.00 -7.19
N THR A 408 -14.62 -10.44 -6.76
CA THR A 408 -15.22 -10.73 -5.44
C THR A 408 -15.47 -12.23 -5.23
N SER A 409 -15.77 -12.98 -6.30
CA SER A 409 -15.93 -14.44 -6.24
C SER A 409 -14.63 -15.13 -5.84
N THR A 410 -13.49 -14.65 -6.34
CA THR A 410 -12.16 -15.12 -5.98
C THR A 410 -11.79 -14.74 -4.56
N MET A 411 -12.10 -13.51 -4.13
CA MET A 411 -11.94 -13.09 -2.72
C MET A 411 -12.66 -14.05 -1.76
N LYS A 412 -13.90 -14.43 -2.11
CA LYS A 412 -14.73 -15.36 -1.32
C LYS A 412 -14.29 -16.82 -1.39
N ALA A 413 -13.66 -17.23 -2.50
CA ALA A 413 -13.12 -18.58 -2.65
C ALA A 413 -11.90 -18.82 -1.73
N GLY A 414 -11.28 -17.74 -1.25
CA GLY A 414 -10.11 -17.77 -0.39
C GLY A 414 -8.86 -17.35 -1.16
N LEU A 415 -8.09 -16.45 -0.55
CA LEU A 415 -6.75 -16.10 -0.97
C LEU A 415 -5.73 -16.76 -0.05
N GLN A 416 -4.45 -16.71 -0.42
CA GLN A 416 -3.34 -17.00 0.47
C GLN A 416 -3.54 -16.25 1.80
N ALA A 417 -3.36 -16.92 2.94
CA ALA A 417 -3.72 -16.39 4.26
C ALA A 417 -3.09 -15.02 4.56
N GLU A 418 -1.81 -14.82 4.21
CA GLU A 418 -1.11 -13.54 4.39
C GLU A 418 -1.84 -12.38 3.69
N VAL A 419 -2.43 -12.63 2.52
CA VAL A 419 -3.16 -11.61 1.74
C VAL A 419 -4.59 -11.51 2.23
N GLY A 420 -5.32 -12.62 2.23
CA GLY A 420 -6.77 -12.63 2.49
C GLY A 420 -7.16 -12.26 3.93
N LEU A 421 -6.27 -12.49 4.91
CA LEU A 421 -6.55 -12.20 6.33
C LEU A 421 -6.02 -10.84 6.79
N HIS A 422 -4.99 -10.29 6.14
CA HIS A 422 -4.25 -9.13 6.68
C HIS A 422 -4.19 -7.91 5.78
N GLU A 423 -4.17 -8.08 4.46
CA GLU A 423 -4.18 -6.94 3.55
C GLU A 423 -5.60 -6.35 3.42
N PRO A 424 -5.74 -5.02 3.20
CA PRO A 424 -7.04 -4.38 3.15
C PRO A 424 -7.86 -4.86 1.96
N TRP A 425 -9.09 -5.30 2.22
CA TRP A 425 -10.03 -5.76 1.19
C TRP A 425 -10.28 -4.70 0.10
N ASP A 426 -10.39 -3.43 0.50
CA ASP A 426 -10.59 -2.29 -0.40
C ASP A 426 -9.43 -2.10 -1.39
N ALA A 427 -8.24 -2.65 -1.12
CA ALA A 427 -7.10 -2.61 -2.05
C ALA A 427 -7.05 -3.84 -2.98
N LEU A 428 -7.93 -4.83 -2.79
CA LEU A 428 -7.89 -6.12 -3.47
C LEU A 428 -9.14 -6.38 -4.32
N ASP A 429 -10.34 -6.15 -3.77
CA ASP A 429 -11.61 -6.48 -4.42
C ASP A 429 -11.91 -5.53 -5.60
N GLY A 430 -11.75 -6.06 -6.82
CA GLY A 430 -12.07 -5.37 -8.07
C GLY A 430 -13.55 -5.42 -8.45
N GLY A 431 -14.39 -5.93 -7.55
CA GLY A 431 -15.83 -6.03 -7.75
C GLY A 431 -16.28 -7.33 -8.42
N THR A 432 -17.54 -7.35 -8.81
CA THR A 432 -18.19 -8.58 -9.30
C THR A 432 -17.76 -8.94 -10.73
N GLY A 433 -18.10 -10.17 -11.16
CA GLY A 433 -17.81 -10.62 -12.53
C GLY A 433 -16.31 -10.74 -12.79
N THR A 434 -15.78 -9.90 -13.68
CA THR A 434 -14.37 -9.94 -14.10
C THR A 434 -13.44 -9.06 -13.25
N GLY A 435 -13.93 -8.42 -12.19
CA GLY A 435 -13.10 -7.58 -11.32
C GLY A 435 -12.62 -6.28 -11.98
N LEU A 436 -13.42 -5.72 -12.89
CA LEU A 436 -13.05 -4.56 -13.73
C LEU A 436 -13.59 -3.23 -13.21
N ASP A 437 -14.23 -3.18 -12.06
CA ASP A 437 -15.05 -2.02 -11.67
C ASP A 437 -14.18 -0.76 -11.49
N SER A 438 -13.11 -0.87 -10.71
CA SER A 438 -12.12 0.20 -10.53
C SER A 438 -11.41 0.58 -11.84
N LEU A 439 -11.00 -0.43 -12.62
CA LEU A 439 -10.33 -0.24 -13.91
C LEU A 439 -11.19 0.55 -14.89
N LYS A 440 -12.51 0.26 -14.95
CA LYS A 440 -13.45 1.01 -15.78
C LYS A 440 -13.56 2.46 -15.35
N ALA A 441 -13.73 2.71 -14.04
CA ALA A 441 -13.83 4.07 -13.50
C ALA A 441 -12.57 4.89 -13.83
N ILE A 442 -11.38 4.31 -13.66
CA ILE A 442 -10.11 4.97 -13.98
C ILE A 442 -10.00 5.27 -15.47
N CYS A 443 -10.29 4.32 -16.36
CA CYS A 443 -10.22 4.53 -17.82
C CYS A 443 -11.16 5.67 -18.27
N MET A 444 -12.37 5.73 -17.72
CA MET A 444 -13.35 6.78 -18.02
C MET A 444 -12.86 8.16 -17.54
N GLY A 445 -12.42 8.27 -16.28
CA GLY A 445 -11.93 9.55 -15.74
C GLY A 445 -10.63 10.01 -16.41
N ALA A 446 -9.76 9.08 -16.81
CA ALA A 446 -8.56 9.40 -17.57
C ALA A 446 -8.88 9.97 -18.96
N ALA A 447 -9.95 9.53 -19.60
CA ALA A 447 -10.40 10.09 -20.89
C ALA A 447 -10.82 11.57 -20.78
N ASP A 448 -11.39 11.95 -19.63
CA ASP A 448 -11.78 13.34 -19.32
C ASP A 448 -10.59 14.20 -18.88
N MET A 449 -9.66 13.65 -18.08
CA MET A 449 -8.65 14.44 -17.35
C MET A 449 -7.28 14.53 -18.03
N LEU A 450 -6.92 13.56 -18.89
CA LEU A 450 -5.63 13.58 -19.60
C LEU A 450 -5.63 14.60 -20.73
N ILE A 451 -4.55 15.38 -20.83
CA ILE A 451 -4.32 16.23 -22.01
C ILE A 451 -4.16 15.37 -23.27
N PRO A 452 -4.41 15.92 -24.48
CA PRO A 452 -4.01 15.27 -25.74
C PRO A 452 -2.55 14.80 -25.71
N GLY A 453 -2.34 13.50 -25.98
CA GLY A 453 -1.03 12.84 -25.89
C GLY A 453 -0.57 12.46 -24.48
N GLY A 454 -1.40 12.68 -23.45
CA GLY A 454 -1.15 12.24 -22.08
C GLY A 454 -1.14 10.72 -21.96
N PHE A 455 -0.47 10.20 -20.93
CA PHE A 455 -0.18 8.77 -20.78
C PHE A 455 -1.09 8.10 -19.75
N ILE A 456 -1.50 6.86 -20.01
CA ILE A 456 -2.13 6.00 -18.99
C ILE A 456 -1.39 4.68 -18.91
N ALA A 457 -1.17 4.17 -17.69
CA ALA A 457 -0.72 2.80 -17.45
C ALA A 457 -1.46 2.20 -16.26
N LEU A 458 -1.91 0.96 -16.41
CA LEU A 458 -2.73 0.24 -15.43
C LEU A 458 -2.17 -1.17 -15.21
N GLU A 459 -2.11 -1.61 -13.96
CA GLU A 459 -1.91 -3.01 -13.60
C GLU A 459 -3.26 -3.74 -13.56
N THR A 460 -3.23 -5.05 -13.84
CA THR A 460 -4.42 -5.92 -13.83
C THR A 460 -4.11 -7.25 -13.14
N ALA A 461 -5.13 -8.05 -12.85
CA ALA A 461 -5.03 -9.45 -12.46
C ALA A 461 -4.34 -10.33 -13.52
N GLY A 462 -4.08 -9.76 -14.70
CA GLY A 462 -3.38 -10.35 -15.83
C GLY A 462 -4.24 -11.28 -16.67
N LYS A 463 -3.59 -11.98 -17.62
CA LYS A 463 -4.25 -12.92 -18.55
C LYS A 463 -5.38 -12.21 -19.32
N GLU A 464 -6.60 -12.78 -19.32
CA GLU A 464 -7.77 -12.26 -20.03
C GLU A 464 -8.14 -10.84 -19.58
N GLN A 465 -7.97 -10.50 -18.30
CA GLN A 465 -8.35 -9.19 -17.78
C GLN A 465 -7.54 -8.05 -18.44
N ALA A 466 -6.26 -8.26 -18.72
CA ALA A 466 -5.43 -7.29 -19.43
C ALA A 466 -5.97 -6.99 -20.84
N PHE A 467 -6.42 -8.03 -21.56
CA PHE A 467 -7.02 -7.85 -22.89
C PHE A 467 -8.39 -7.17 -22.81
N LEU A 468 -9.20 -7.47 -21.79
CA LEU A 468 -10.48 -6.78 -21.57
C LEU A 468 -10.28 -5.28 -21.30
N VAL A 469 -9.25 -4.90 -20.53
CA VAL A 469 -8.90 -3.48 -20.31
C VAL A 469 -8.40 -2.83 -21.60
N ALA A 470 -7.60 -3.52 -22.41
CA ALA A 470 -7.19 -3.01 -23.72
C ALA A 470 -8.41 -2.76 -24.64
N SER A 471 -9.33 -3.72 -24.74
CA SER A 471 -10.56 -3.55 -25.53
C SER A 471 -11.49 -2.46 -24.97
N LEU A 472 -11.49 -2.24 -23.65
CA LEU A 472 -12.19 -1.10 -23.06
C LEU A 472 -11.59 0.22 -23.56
N LEU A 473 -10.26 0.37 -23.52
CA LEU A 473 -9.61 1.59 -24.01
C LEU A 473 -9.82 1.82 -25.52
N GLU A 474 -9.89 0.74 -26.31
CA GLU A 474 -10.18 0.81 -27.76
C GLU A 474 -11.59 1.32 -28.06
N THR A 475 -12.55 0.99 -27.20
CA THR A 475 -13.98 1.29 -27.41
C THR A 475 -14.46 2.55 -26.71
N LEU A 476 -13.68 3.11 -25.78
CA LEU A 476 -13.99 4.38 -25.15
C LEU A 476 -13.90 5.52 -26.16
N GLU A 477 -14.97 6.32 -26.24
CA GLU A 477 -15.03 7.53 -27.05
C GLU A 477 -14.60 8.75 -26.24
N ALA A 478 -14.00 9.72 -26.93
CA ALA A 478 -13.67 11.00 -26.33
C ALA A 478 -14.96 11.73 -25.87
N PRO A 479 -14.84 12.71 -24.95
CA PRO A 479 -15.92 13.58 -24.49
C PRO A 479 -16.87 14.17 -25.55
N ASP A 480 -16.39 14.34 -26.77
CA ASP A 480 -17.13 14.88 -27.92
C ASP A 480 -17.85 13.81 -28.76
N GLY A 481 -17.66 12.52 -28.44
CA GLY A 481 -18.29 11.36 -29.06
C GLY A 481 -17.89 11.12 -30.52
N LYS A 482 -16.81 11.74 -31.00
CA LYS A 482 -16.45 11.74 -32.44
C LYS A 482 -15.24 10.89 -32.78
N VAL A 483 -14.38 10.63 -31.80
CA VAL A 483 -13.12 9.91 -31.97
C VAL A 483 -12.86 8.99 -30.78
N ALA A 484 -12.08 7.93 -31.00
CA ALA A 484 -11.59 7.08 -29.92
C ALA A 484 -10.83 7.93 -28.88
N ALA A 485 -11.08 7.69 -27.60
CA ALA A 485 -10.44 8.41 -26.50
C ALA A 485 -8.95 8.12 -26.42
N PHE A 486 -8.54 6.90 -26.77
CA PHE A 486 -7.16 6.43 -26.64
C PHE A 486 -6.59 5.89 -27.95
N THR A 487 -5.28 5.97 -28.06
CA THR A 487 -4.44 5.43 -29.15
C THR A 487 -3.21 4.74 -28.54
N ASN A 488 -2.41 4.07 -29.37
CA ASN A 488 -1.18 3.40 -28.94
C ASN A 488 -1.39 2.43 -27.77
N ILE A 489 -2.51 1.72 -27.77
CA ILE A 489 -2.88 0.77 -26.73
C ILE A 489 -1.94 -0.44 -26.81
N LYS A 490 -1.34 -0.80 -25.68
CA LYS A 490 -0.38 -1.89 -25.57
C LYS A 490 -0.70 -2.73 -24.35
N VAL A 491 -0.74 -4.04 -24.54
CA VAL A 491 -0.67 -5.02 -23.46
C VAL A 491 0.79 -5.36 -23.22
N ILE A 492 1.24 -5.21 -21.98
CA ILE A 492 2.64 -5.37 -21.57
C ILE A 492 2.73 -6.55 -20.61
N TYR A 493 3.75 -7.37 -20.83
CA TYR A 493 3.99 -8.59 -20.08
C TYR A 493 4.91 -8.32 -18.89
N ASP A 494 4.63 -8.97 -17.77
CA ASP A 494 5.55 -8.98 -16.63
C ASP A 494 6.79 -9.86 -16.92
N CYS A 495 7.74 -9.88 -15.97
CA CYS A 495 8.98 -10.65 -16.11
C CYS A 495 8.76 -12.18 -16.12
N PHE A 496 7.54 -12.64 -15.80
CA PHE A 496 7.12 -14.04 -15.88
C PHE A 496 6.37 -14.36 -17.17
N GLY A 497 6.22 -13.38 -18.08
CA GLY A 497 5.53 -13.58 -19.35
C GLY A 497 4.01 -13.64 -19.23
N VAL A 498 3.43 -13.07 -18.17
CA VAL A 498 1.97 -12.90 -18.05
C VAL A 498 1.60 -11.50 -18.57
N PRO A 499 0.59 -11.36 -19.46
CA PRO A 499 0.10 -10.04 -19.83
C PRO A 499 -0.55 -9.42 -18.60
N ARG A 500 0.04 -8.33 -18.09
CA ARG A 500 -0.21 -7.81 -16.74
C ARG A 500 -0.61 -6.35 -16.75
N PHE A 501 0.04 -5.56 -17.60
CA PHE A 501 -0.15 -4.12 -17.66
C PHE A 501 -0.79 -3.72 -18.99
N VAL A 502 -1.55 -2.63 -18.95
CA VAL A 502 -2.08 -2.01 -20.16
C VAL A 502 -1.68 -0.55 -20.14
N SER A 503 -1.13 -0.06 -21.25
CA SER A 503 -0.82 1.36 -21.42
C SER A 503 -1.45 1.92 -22.68
N ALA A 504 -1.73 3.22 -22.68
CA ALA A 504 -2.22 3.93 -23.86
C ALA A 504 -1.85 5.42 -23.82
N SER A 505 -2.10 6.12 -24.92
CA SER A 505 -2.00 7.57 -25.03
C SER A 505 -3.35 8.19 -25.31
N ARG A 506 -3.69 9.30 -24.66
CA ARG A 506 -4.89 10.08 -24.98
C ARG A 506 -4.81 10.57 -26.43
N SER A 507 -5.82 10.26 -27.24
CA SER A 507 -5.91 10.70 -28.62
C SER A 507 -5.82 12.22 -28.73
N ALA A 508 -5.15 12.73 -29.76
CA ALA A 508 -5.29 14.13 -30.13
C ALA A 508 -6.72 14.39 -30.62
N VAL A 509 -7.34 15.49 -30.18
CA VAL A 509 -8.58 15.95 -30.80
C VAL A 509 -8.20 16.36 -32.23
N GLY A 510 -8.93 15.82 -33.22
CA GLY A 510 -8.69 16.04 -34.65
C GLY A 510 -9.10 17.43 -35.13
#